data_AF-A0A947E2G4-F1
#
_entry.id   AF-A0A947E2G4-F1
#
_cell.length_a   1.000
_cell.length_b   1.000
_cell.length_c   1.000
_cell.angle_alpha   90.00
_cell.angle_beta   90.00
_cell.angle_gamma   90.00
#
_symmetry.space_group_name_H-M   'P 1'
#
loop_
_entity.id
_entity.type
_entity.pdbx_description
1 polymer ?
#
loop_
_entity_poly.entity_id
_entity_poly.type
_entity_poly.pdbx_seq_one_letter_code
_entity_poly.pdbx_strand_id
1 'polypeptide(L)'
;MAEPFKNLLNAQVVADIGRHLRRASPAFNHKRFKALATAGLDALELKARTHHICQALEATLPADFGSAAEVMEAALATLDTPLDQTLDGPTGARDDGLAGWAVWPLTEYVARHGHADTPRALQALHAMTQRFTAEWAIRPFLLRSPELSFAALHQWASDASPHVRRLVSEGSRPR
;
A
#
# COMPACT_ATOMS: atom_id res chain seq x y z
N MET A 1 -19.95 -17.80 -14.57
CA MET A 1 -19.23 -16.58 -14.98
C MET A 1 -18.04 -16.41 -14.05
N ALA A 2 -16.90 -15.96 -14.57
CA ALA A 2 -15.75 -15.65 -13.72
C ALA A 2 -16.03 -14.40 -12.87
N GLU A 3 -15.45 -14.35 -11.67
CA GLU A 3 -15.54 -13.19 -10.77
C GLU A 3 -14.92 -11.94 -11.42
N PRO A 4 -15.58 -10.77 -11.41
CA PRO A 4 -15.02 -9.55 -11.98
C PRO A 4 -13.71 -9.11 -11.32
N PHE A 5 -12.70 -8.76 -12.12
CA PHE A 5 -11.36 -8.37 -11.64
C PHE A 5 -11.36 -7.20 -10.64
N LYS A 6 -12.32 -6.26 -10.75
CA LYS A 6 -12.49 -5.16 -9.79
C LYS A 6 -12.77 -5.60 -8.36
N ASN A 7 -13.29 -6.82 -8.17
CA ASN A 7 -13.63 -7.37 -6.85
C ASN A 7 -12.42 -7.90 -6.08
N LEU A 8 -11.20 -7.78 -6.64
CA LEU A 8 -9.96 -7.88 -5.88
C LEU A 8 -9.82 -6.76 -4.83
N LEU A 9 -10.56 -5.66 -5.00
CA LEU A 9 -10.81 -4.64 -3.99
C LEU A 9 -12.31 -4.58 -3.71
N ASN A 10 -12.80 -5.40 -2.78
CA ASN A 10 -14.22 -5.47 -2.41
C ASN A 10 -14.42 -5.02 -0.94
N ALA A 11 -15.67 -5.07 -0.46
CA ALA A 11 -16.00 -4.68 0.90
C ALA A 11 -15.31 -5.54 1.98
N GLN A 12 -14.98 -6.80 1.69
CA GLN A 12 -14.23 -7.66 2.61
C GLN A 12 -12.78 -7.15 2.75
N VAL A 13 -12.12 -6.83 1.64
CA VAL A 13 -10.77 -6.24 1.65
C VAL A 13 -10.76 -4.91 2.43
N VAL A 14 -11.80 -4.08 2.27
CA VAL A 14 -11.96 -2.86 3.07
C VAL A 14 -12.07 -3.19 4.56
N ALA A 15 -12.86 -4.20 4.93
CA ALA A 15 -12.97 -4.63 6.33
C ALA A 15 -11.62 -5.13 6.89
N ASP A 16 -10.84 -5.84 6.08
CA ASP A 16 -9.51 -6.33 6.47
C ASP A 16 -8.52 -5.18 6.68
N ILE A 17 -8.44 -4.22 5.74
CA ILE A 17 -7.65 -2.98 5.90
C ILE A 17 -8.00 -2.30 7.22
N GLY A 18 -9.29 -2.09 7.46
CA GLY A 18 -9.78 -1.45 8.66
C GLY A 18 -9.40 -2.19 9.95
N ARG A 19 -9.52 -3.52 9.95
CA ARG A 19 -9.16 -4.37 11.10
C ARG A 19 -7.68 -4.25 11.43
N HIS A 20 -6.79 -4.37 10.44
CA HIS A 20 -5.35 -4.35 10.66
C HIS A 20 -4.84 -2.95 11.04
N LEU A 21 -5.40 -1.88 10.47
CA LEU A 21 -5.10 -0.51 10.90
C LEU A 21 -5.55 -0.24 12.34
N ARG A 22 -6.71 -0.76 12.75
CA ARG A 22 -7.16 -0.66 14.15
C ARG A 22 -6.27 -1.46 15.11
N ARG A 23 -5.76 -2.62 14.67
CA ARG A 23 -4.80 -3.41 15.44
C ARG A 23 -3.49 -2.65 15.64
N ALA A 24 -3.01 -1.99 14.59
CA ALA A 24 -1.79 -1.17 14.62
C ALA A 24 -1.95 0.13 15.42
N SER A 25 -3.14 0.74 15.37
CA SER A 25 -3.47 1.96 16.11
C SER A 25 -4.87 1.86 16.71
N PRO A 26 -5.00 1.62 18.03
CA PRO A 26 -6.31 1.52 18.69
C PRO A 26 -7.18 2.78 18.54
N ALA A 27 -6.57 3.94 18.31
CA ALA A 27 -7.23 5.22 18.07
C ALA A 27 -7.79 5.37 16.64
N PHE A 28 -7.40 4.49 15.70
CA PHE A 28 -7.88 4.52 14.33
C PHE A 28 -9.41 4.38 14.26
N ASN A 29 -10.06 5.33 13.59
CA ASN A 29 -11.52 5.37 13.50
C ASN A 29 -12.05 4.36 12.46
N HIS A 30 -11.98 3.07 12.82
CA HIS A 30 -12.39 1.94 11.99
C HIS A 30 -13.82 2.08 11.43
N LYS A 31 -14.76 2.58 12.24
CA LYS A 31 -16.16 2.76 11.84
C LYS A 31 -16.28 3.80 10.72
N ARG A 32 -15.62 4.96 10.88
CA ARG A 32 -15.60 6.01 9.87
C ARG A 32 -14.89 5.55 8.59
N PHE A 33 -13.75 4.87 8.72
CA PHE A 33 -13.02 4.34 7.58
C PHE A 33 -13.88 3.39 6.75
N LYS A 34 -14.49 2.38 7.40
CA LYS A 34 -15.36 1.42 6.72
C LYS A 34 -16.53 2.13 6.02
N ALA A 35 -17.21 3.05 6.70
CA ALA A 35 -18.32 3.79 6.12
C ALA A 35 -17.93 4.56 4.85
N LEU A 36 -16.79 5.27 4.90
CA LEU A 36 -16.28 6.03 3.75
C LEU A 36 -15.82 5.11 2.61
N ALA A 37 -15.06 4.06 2.91
CA ALA A 37 -14.42 3.19 1.92
C ALA A 37 -15.40 2.21 1.23
N THR A 38 -16.57 1.94 1.80
CA THR A 38 -17.61 1.12 1.16
C THR A 38 -18.66 1.94 0.41
N ALA A 39 -18.72 3.26 0.63
CA ALA A 39 -19.77 4.10 0.06
C ALA A 39 -19.65 4.19 -1.47
N GLY A 40 -20.57 3.52 -2.19
CA GLY A 40 -20.58 3.51 -3.66
C GLY A 40 -19.49 2.64 -4.31
N LEU A 41 -18.77 1.82 -3.52
CA LEU A 41 -17.65 1.00 -3.98
C LEU A 41 -18.04 0.05 -5.15
N ASP A 42 -19.24 -0.52 -5.12
CA ASP A 42 -19.69 -1.52 -6.10
C ASP A 42 -19.78 -0.96 -7.53
N ALA A 43 -20.10 0.33 -7.65
CA ALA A 43 -20.21 1.05 -8.92
C ALA A 43 -18.84 1.39 -9.55
N LEU A 44 -17.76 1.29 -8.77
CA LEU A 44 -16.42 1.69 -9.22
C LEU A 44 -15.67 0.54 -9.87
N GLU A 45 -14.84 0.88 -10.87
CA GLU A 45 -13.85 -0.01 -11.47
C GLU A 45 -12.53 -0.01 -10.68
N LEU A 46 -11.65 -0.99 -10.92
CA LEU A 46 -10.52 -1.32 -10.03
C LEU A 46 -9.68 -0.11 -9.58
N LYS A 47 -9.17 0.70 -10.53
CA LYS A 47 -8.34 1.87 -10.18
C LYS A 47 -9.11 2.91 -9.37
N ALA A 48 -10.39 3.10 -9.69
CA ALA A 48 -11.25 4.02 -8.95
C ALA A 48 -11.52 3.50 -7.53
N ARG A 49 -11.62 2.18 -7.33
CA ARG A 49 -11.68 1.56 -5.99
C ARG A 49 -10.42 1.83 -5.19
N THR A 50 -9.23 1.68 -5.78
CA THR A 50 -7.95 2.02 -5.12
C THR A 50 -7.95 3.46 -4.63
N HIS A 51 -8.30 4.41 -5.50
CA HIS A 51 -8.34 5.82 -5.14
C HIS A 51 -9.41 6.14 -4.08
N HIS A 52 -10.58 5.49 -4.15
CA HIS A 52 -11.66 5.68 -3.19
C HIS A 52 -11.27 5.19 -1.80
N ILE A 53 -10.64 4.01 -1.70
CA ILE A 53 -10.13 3.48 -0.43
C ILE A 53 -9.00 4.40 0.09
N CYS A 54 -8.11 4.88 -0.78
CA CYS A 54 -7.08 5.85 -0.41
C CYS A 54 -7.67 7.14 0.19
N GLN A 55 -8.74 7.70 -0.40
CA GLN A 55 -9.42 8.87 0.16
C GLN A 55 -10.03 8.60 1.55
N ALA A 56 -10.53 7.39 1.78
CA ALA A 56 -10.99 6.99 3.11
C ALA A 56 -9.83 6.91 4.12
N LEU A 57 -8.64 6.45 3.69
CA LEU A 57 -7.42 6.47 4.52
C LEU A 57 -7.01 7.91 4.85
N GLU A 58 -6.99 8.81 3.87
CA GLU A 58 -6.73 10.25 4.04
C GLU A 58 -7.64 10.88 5.08
N ALA A 59 -8.91 10.51 5.08
CA ALA A 59 -9.90 11.06 6.01
C ALA A 59 -9.85 10.45 7.43
N THR A 60 -9.03 9.43 7.68
CA THR A 60 -9.07 8.66 8.94
C THR A 60 -7.72 8.30 9.56
N LEU A 61 -6.61 8.42 8.82
CA LEU A 61 -5.26 8.32 9.35
C LEU A 61 -4.84 9.61 10.06
N PRO A 62 -3.77 9.58 10.86
CA PRO A 62 -3.14 10.78 11.39
C PRO A 62 -2.83 11.81 10.28
N ALA A 63 -2.93 13.10 10.61
CA ALA A 63 -2.61 14.18 9.68
C ALA A 63 -1.10 14.29 9.40
N ASP A 64 -0.26 13.91 10.36
CA ASP A 64 1.18 13.80 10.17
C ASP A 64 1.52 12.55 9.33
N PHE A 65 2.27 12.76 8.25
CA PHE A 65 2.61 11.70 7.30
C PHE A 65 3.47 10.60 7.93
N GLY A 66 4.44 10.96 8.77
CA GLY A 66 5.31 9.98 9.44
C GLY A 66 4.50 9.03 10.32
N SER A 67 3.61 9.60 11.13
CA SER A 67 2.69 8.86 11.99
C SER A 67 1.72 7.99 11.17
N ALA A 68 1.18 8.50 10.06
CA ALA A 68 0.31 7.71 9.18
C ALA A 68 1.06 6.53 8.55
N ALA A 69 2.30 6.75 8.11
CA ALA A 69 3.16 5.71 7.54
C ALA A 69 3.52 4.63 8.56
N GLU A 70 3.81 5.00 9.82
CA GLU A 70 4.04 4.04 10.91
C GLU A 70 2.82 3.13 11.16
N VAL A 71 1.60 3.71 11.20
CA VAL A 71 0.37 2.92 11.36
C VAL A 71 0.17 1.95 10.19
N MET A 72 0.41 2.40 8.96
CA MET A 72 0.28 1.55 7.78
C MET A 72 1.32 0.42 7.77
N GLU A 73 2.57 0.70 8.13
CA GLU A 73 3.64 -0.30 8.22
C GLU A 73 3.37 -1.35 9.30
N ALA A 74 2.92 -0.92 10.49
CA ALA A 74 2.56 -1.82 11.57
C ALA A 74 1.32 -2.68 11.25
N ALA A 75 0.52 -2.31 10.23
CA ALA A 75 -0.60 -3.09 9.75
C ALA A 75 -0.19 -4.17 8.71
N LEU A 76 1.02 -4.11 8.14
CA LEU A 76 1.50 -5.08 7.15
C LEU A 76 1.72 -6.48 7.75
N ALA A 77 1.57 -7.52 6.93
CA ALA A 77 1.88 -8.90 7.32
C ALA A 77 3.38 -9.10 7.61
N THR A 78 3.73 -10.09 8.43
CA THR A 78 5.13 -10.47 8.66
C THR A 78 5.70 -11.17 7.43
N LEU A 79 7.04 -11.16 7.32
CA LEU A 79 7.77 -11.76 6.20
C LEU A 79 8.10 -13.24 6.43
N ASP A 80 7.62 -13.85 7.53
CA ASP A 80 8.00 -15.21 7.96
C ASP A 80 7.37 -16.32 7.09
N THR A 81 6.54 -15.95 6.12
CA THR A 81 5.91 -16.89 5.19
C THR A 81 6.52 -16.69 3.81
N PRO A 82 6.87 -17.77 3.08
CA PRO A 82 7.41 -17.67 1.74
C PRO A 82 6.53 -16.78 0.86
N LEU A 83 7.12 -15.68 0.42
CA LEU A 83 6.44 -14.62 -0.34
C LEU A 83 5.90 -15.10 -1.69
N ASP A 84 6.41 -16.23 -2.21
CA ASP A 84 5.96 -16.82 -3.48
C ASP A 84 4.51 -17.35 -3.42
N GLN A 85 3.96 -17.57 -2.22
CA GLN A 85 2.59 -18.10 -2.04
C GLN A 85 1.54 -17.00 -1.84
N THR A 86 1.95 -15.72 -1.76
CA THR A 86 1.08 -14.63 -1.23
C THR A 86 0.57 -13.63 -2.26
N LEU A 87 1.04 -13.71 -3.51
CA LEU A 87 0.56 -12.83 -4.58
C LEU A 87 -0.69 -13.37 -5.31
N ASP A 88 -0.95 -14.68 -5.22
CA ASP A 88 -1.99 -15.38 -6.01
C ASP A 88 -3.17 -15.95 -5.16
N GLY A 89 -3.25 -15.65 -3.86
CA GLY A 89 -4.34 -16.08 -2.97
C GLY A 89 -5.51 -15.08 -2.87
N PRO A 90 -6.76 -15.53 -2.61
CA PRO A 90 -7.93 -14.66 -2.63
C PRO A 90 -7.88 -13.67 -1.46
N THR A 91 -8.01 -12.38 -1.81
CA THR A 91 -8.23 -11.22 -0.92
C THR A 91 -7.13 -10.92 0.09
N GLY A 92 -6.01 -10.32 -0.37
CA GLY A 92 -5.31 -9.14 0.20
C GLY A 92 -5.01 -9.04 1.71
N ALA A 93 -5.27 -10.03 2.55
CA ALA A 93 -5.03 -9.94 3.97
C ALA A 93 -4.79 -11.33 4.52
N ARG A 94 -3.82 -11.40 5.41
CA ARG A 94 -3.49 -12.58 6.20
C ARG A 94 -3.92 -12.33 7.63
N ASP A 95 -4.04 -13.39 8.42
CA ASP A 95 -4.37 -13.27 9.85
C ASP A 95 -3.39 -12.34 10.58
N ASP A 96 -2.12 -12.36 10.17
CA ASP A 96 -1.05 -11.58 10.75
C ASP A 96 -0.87 -10.18 10.14
N GLY A 97 -1.51 -9.82 9.02
CA GLY A 97 -1.45 -8.45 8.48
C GLY A 97 -1.85 -8.27 7.02
N LEU A 98 -1.70 -7.04 6.51
CA LEU A 98 -2.05 -6.67 5.15
C LEU A 98 -1.01 -7.14 4.13
N ALA A 99 -1.51 -7.69 3.01
CA ALA A 99 -0.71 -8.12 1.87
C ALA A 99 -1.48 -8.00 0.54
N GLY A 100 -0.87 -8.34 -0.60
CA GLY A 100 -1.55 -8.34 -1.89
C GLY A 100 -2.32 -7.05 -2.20
N TRP A 101 -3.52 -7.18 -2.78
CA TRP A 101 -4.33 -6.05 -3.25
C TRP A 101 -4.68 -5.02 -2.17
N ALA A 102 -4.77 -5.41 -0.90
CA ALA A 102 -5.07 -4.47 0.18
C ALA A 102 -3.97 -3.43 0.38
N VAL A 103 -2.76 -3.69 -0.11
CA VAL A 103 -1.60 -2.78 0.00
C VAL A 103 -1.64 -1.67 -1.05
N TRP A 104 -2.34 -1.84 -2.18
CA TRP A 104 -2.35 -0.83 -3.24
C TRP A 104 -2.89 0.54 -2.78
N PRO A 105 -4.01 0.64 -2.05
CA PRO A 105 -4.46 1.92 -1.50
C PRO A 105 -3.45 2.58 -0.55
N LEU A 106 -2.63 1.80 0.15
CA LEU A 106 -1.60 2.32 1.07
C LEU A 106 -0.42 2.90 0.29
N THR A 107 0.04 2.23 -0.78
CA THR A 107 1.11 2.77 -1.63
C THR A 107 0.65 4.02 -2.37
N GLU A 108 -0.62 4.07 -2.80
CA GLU A 108 -1.24 5.28 -3.36
C GLU A 108 -1.28 6.43 -2.35
N TYR A 109 -1.60 6.16 -1.08
CA TYR A 109 -1.54 7.17 -0.01
C TYR A 109 -0.13 7.74 0.12
N VAL A 110 0.90 6.87 0.18
CA VAL A 110 2.30 7.31 0.28
C VAL A 110 2.68 8.19 -0.91
N ALA A 111 2.27 7.82 -2.12
CA ALA A 111 2.54 8.60 -3.33
C ALA A 111 1.92 10.01 -3.31
N ARG A 112 0.79 10.21 -2.61
CA ARG A 112 0.09 11.50 -2.52
C ARG A 112 0.60 12.39 -1.39
N HIS A 113 0.98 11.80 -0.26
CA HIS A 113 1.26 12.54 0.98
C HIS A 113 2.74 12.56 1.37
N GLY A 114 3.56 11.67 0.82
CA GLY A 114 4.96 11.51 1.21
C GLY A 114 5.94 12.50 0.61
N HIS A 115 5.51 13.46 -0.22
CA HIS A 115 6.43 14.33 -0.98
C HIS A 115 7.30 15.24 -0.09
N ALA A 116 6.75 15.73 1.03
CA ALA A 116 7.46 16.60 1.95
C ALA A 116 8.59 15.86 2.71
N ASP A 117 8.49 14.54 2.84
CA ASP A 117 9.48 13.69 3.49
C ASP A 117 9.75 12.44 2.62
N THR A 118 10.51 12.67 1.54
CA THR A 118 10.86 11.62 0.58
C THR A 118 11.58 10.43 1.22
N PRO A 119 12.58 10.61 2.12
CA PRO A 119 13.22 9.47 2.79
C PRO A 119 12.22 8.58 3.55
N ARG A 120 11.31 9.18 4.34
CA ARG A 120 10.26 8.43 5.05
C ARG A 120 9.31 7.72 4.08
N ALA A 121 8.94 8.38 2.98
CA ALA A 121 8.08 7.79 1.96
C ALA A 121 8.73 6.58 1.26
N LEU A 122 10.01 6.68 0.91
CA LEU A 122 10.76 5.57 0.31
C LEU A 122 10.88 4.39 1.28
N GLN A 123 11.09 4.63 2.57
CA GLN A 123 11.06 3.58 3.60
C GLN A 123 9.69 2.87 3.65
N ALA A 124 8.59 3.61 3.60
CA ALA A 124 7.25 3.02 3.57
C ALA A 124 7.02 2.18 2.30
N LEU A 125 7.41 2.70 1.13
CA LEU A 125 7.29 1.96 -0.13
C LEU A 125 8.14 0.70 -0.16
N HIS A 126 9.33 0.71 0.46
CA HIS A 126 10.17 -0.49 0.65
C HIS A 126 9.45 -1.54 1.48
N ALA A 127 8.85 -1.15 2.61
CA ALA A 127 8.10 -2.09 3.45
C ALA A 127 6.88 -2.68 2.70
N MET A 128 6.12 -1.82 2.00
CA MET A 128 4.89 -2.18 1.28
C MET A 128 5.17 -3.04 0.05
N THR A 129 6.21 -2.74 -0.74
CA THR A 129 6.51 -3.51 -1.95
C THR A 129 6.87 -4.95 -1.64
N GLN A 130 7.32 -5.25 -0.42
CA GLN A 130 7.57 -6.61 0.01
C GLN A 130 6.29 -7.41 0.26
N ARG A 131 5.11 -6.78 0.33
CA ARG A 131 3.82 -7.46 0.50
C ARG A 131 2.94 -7.40 -0.74
N PHE A 132 3.30 -6.56 -1.72
CA PHE A 132 2.62 -6.40 -2.99
C PHE A 132 3.57 -5.76 -4.03
N THR A 133 3.27 -4.55 -4.49
CA THR A 133 4.10 -3.73 -5.38
C THR A 133 3.91 -2.24 -5.07
N ALA A 134 5.00 -1.48 -5.17
CA ALA A 134 5.01 -0.01 -5.13
C ALA A 134 5.37 0.62 -6.49
N GLU A 135 5.32 -0.14 -7.59
CA GLU A 135 5.86 0.26 -8.91
C GLU A 135 5.22 1.53 -9.51
N TRP A 136 3.97 1.84 -9.16
CA TRP A 136 3.32 3.09 -9.55
C TRP A 136 3.63 4.21 -8.57
N ALA A 137 3.62 3.90 -7.27
CA ALA A 137 3.77 4.85 -6.18
C ALA A 137 5.17 5.47 -6.09
N ILE A 138 6.21 4.75 -6.54
CA ILE A 138 7.59 5.27 -6.51
C ILE A 138 7.86 6.34 -7.59
N ARG A 139 7.10 6.33 -8.68
CA ARG A 139 7.39 7.15 -9.87
C ARG A 139 7.33 8.66 -9.61
N PRO A 140 6.34 9.20 -8.87
CA PRO A 140 6.33 10.61 -8.49
C PRO A 140 7.59 11.05 -7.74
N PHE A 141 8.20 10.18 -6.92
CA PHE A 141 9.43 10.48 -6.20
C PHE A 141 10.65 10.50 -7.13
N LEU A 142 10.73 9.56 -8.08
CA LEU A 142 11.78 9.58 -9.12
C LEU A 142 11.77 10.88 -9.94
N LEU A 143 10.58 11.46 -10.15
CA LEU A 143 10.43 12.72 -10.88
C LEU A 143 10.70 13.97 -10.03
N ARG A 144 10.24 13.99 -8.76
CA ARG A 144 10.30 15.17 -7.89
C ARG A 144 11.57 15.26 -7.05
N SER A 145 12.10 14.11 -6.66
CA SER A 145 13.25 13.95 -5.76
C SER A 145 14.23 12.91 -6.33
N PRO A 146 14.76 13.12 -7.55
CA PRO A 146 15.55 12.12 -8.26
C PRO A 146 16.80 11.70 -7.48
N GLU A 147 17.54 12.63 -6.90
CA GLU A 147 18.79 12.33 -6.17
C GLU A 147 18.55 11.34 -5.01
N LEU A 148 17.58 11.65 -4.14
CA LEU A 148 17.20 10.77 -3.02
C LEU A 148 16.66 9.42 -3.51
N SER A 149 15.81 9.45 -4.54
CA SER A 149 15.16 8.25 -5.05
C SER A 149 16.14 7.32 -5.74
N PHE A 150 17.03 7.83 -6.60
CA PHE A 150 18.04 7.01 -7.26
C PHE A 150 19.12 6.52 -6.30
N ALA A 151 19.47 7.28 -5.25
CA ALA A 151 20.32 6.78 -4.18
C ALA A 151 19.69 5.56 -3.47
N ALA A 152 18.39 5.64 -3.14
CA ALA A 152 17.66 4.51 -2.57
C ALA A 152 17.59 3.32 -3.54
N LEU A 153 17.22 3.56 -4.81
CA LEU A 153 17.16 2.50 -5.82
C LEU A 153 18.51 1.80 -6.03
N HIS A 154 19.62 2.53 -5.98
CA HIS A 154 20.95 1.95 -6.10
C HIS A 154 21.26 0.99 -4.95
N GLN A 155 20.91 1.37 -3.71
CA GLN A 155 21.05 0.48 -2.54
C GLN A 155 20.12 -0.73 -2.65
N TRP A 156 18.88 -0.52 -3.11
CA TRP A 156 17.85 -1.54 -3.23
C TRP A 156 18.13 -2.55 -4.34
N ALA A 157 19.03 -2.25 -5.28
CA ALA A 157 19.41 -3.18 -6.35
C ALA A 157 20.02 -4.48 -5.80
N SER A 158 20.64 -4.42 -4.62
CA SER A 158 21.22 -5.57 -3.91
C SER A 158 20.43 -5.95 -2.65
N ASP A 159 19.18 -5.49 -2.50
CA ASP A 159 18.36 -5.82 -1.34
C ASP A 159 18.14 -7.34 -1.21
N ALA A 160 18.06 -7.86 0.01
CA ALA A 160 17.78 -9.28 0.24
C ALA A 160 16.43 -9.70 -0.34
N SER A 161 15.43 -8.80 -0.32
CA SER A 161 14.10 -9.06 -0.82
C SER A 161 14.03 -9.00 -2.36
N PRO A 162 13.59 -10.09 -3.03
CA PRO A 162 13.41 -10.08 -4.49
C PRO A 162 12.34 -9.07 -4.94
N HIS A 163 11.36 -8.75 -4.10
CA HIS A 163 10.31 -7.77 -4.43
C HIS A 163 10.86 -6.34 -4.46
N VAL A 164 11.77 -6.02 -3.55
CA VAL A 164 12.47 -4.72 -3.53
C VAL A 164 13.37 -4.60 -4.75
N ARG A 165 14.15 -5.65 -5.08
CA ARG A 165 14.95 -5.67 -6.32
C ARG A 165 14.08 -5.54 -7.58
N ARG A 166 12.92 -6.20 -7.62
CA ARG A 166 11.94 -6.05 -8.72
C ARG A 166 11.43 -4.61 -8.82
N LEU A 167 11.15 -3.95 -7.70
CA LEU A 167 10.71 -2.54 -7.68
C LEU A 167 11.76 -1.63 -8.32
N VAL A 168 13.06 -1.88 -8.11
CA VAL A 168 14.12 -1.10 -8.76
C VAL A 168 13.99 -1.16 -10.28
N SER A 169 13.78 -2.35 -10.84
CA SER A 169 13.53 -2.52 -12.27
C SER A 169 12.20 -1.88 -12.68
N GLU A 170 11.07 -2.40 -12.19
CA GLU A 170 9.73 -2.05 -12.68
C GLU A 170 9.32 -0.59 -12.39
N GLY A 171 9.75 -0.07 -11.26
CA GLY A 171 9.50 1.30 -10.82
C GLY A 171 10.26 2.34 -11.63
N SER A 172 11.48 2.01 -12.10
CA SER A 172 12.33 2.92 -12.89
C SER A 172 12.14 2.81 -14.41
N ARG A 173 11.32 1.87 -14.89
CA ARG A 173 11.04 1.68 -16.32
C ARG A 173 10.55 2.99 -17.00
N PRO A 174 11.26 3.48 -18.03
CA PRO A 174 10.78 4.59 -18.88
C PRO A 174 9.40 4.27 -19.47
N ARG A 175 8.57 5.30 -19.64
CA ARG A 175 7.29 5.22 -20.34
C ARG A 175 7.08 6.48 -21.18
#